data_AF-A0A4Q3RHV6-F1
#
_entry.id   AF-A0A4Q3RHV6-F1
#
_cell.length_a   1.000
_cell.length_b   1.000
_cell.length_c   1.000
_cell.angle_alpha   90.00
_cell.angle_beta   90.00
_cell.angle_gamma   90.00
#
_symmetry.space_group_name_H-M   'P 1'
#
loop_
_entity.id
_entity.type
_entity.pdbx_description
1 polymer ?
#
loop_
_entity_poly.entity_id
_entity_poly.type
_entity_poly.pdbx_seq_one_letter_code
_entity_poly.pdbx_strand_id
1 'polypeptide(L)' 'DRIGMNPKMFARILRFSKAYRLHEAVPHLSWIKIAHECGYYDQMHMIRDFKVFAGVSPSIIEQQLLSTPLRMQKDLRY' A
#
# COMPACT_ATOMS: atom_id res chain seq x y z
N ASP A 1 -23.44 -11.22 17.18
CA ASP A 1 -22.06 -11.59 16.78
C ASP A 1 -21.26 -10.38 16.35
N ARG A 2 -20.18 -10.04 17.06
CA ARG A 2 -19.25 -8.99 16.62
C ARG A 2 -18.37 -9.61 15.53
N ILE A 3 -18.55 -9.16 14.30
CA ILE A 3 -17.77 -9.63 13.13
C ILE A 3 -16.27 -9.47 13.47
N GLY A 4 -15.57 -10.61 13.55
CA GLY A 4 -14.31 -10.78 14.26
C GLY A 4 -13.06 -10.33 13.52
N MET A 5 -12.93 -9.02 13.25
CA MET A 5 -11.65 -8.44 12.85
C MET A 5 -11.10 -7.53 13.95
N ASN A 6 -9.86 -7.78 14.37
CA ASN A 6 -9.15 -6.88 15.29
C ASN A 6 -9.08 -5.47 14.66
N PRO A 7 -9.55 -4.41 15.34
CA PRO A 7 -9.51 -3.04 14.82
C PRO A 7 -8.12 -2.60 14.34
N LYS A 8 -7.05 -3.08 14.98
CA LYS A 8 -5.66 -2.81 14.58
C LYS A 8 -5.33 -3.44 13.22
N MET A 9 -5.83 -4.65 12.95
CA MET A 9 -5.63 -5.32 11.67
C MET A 9 -6.37 -4.58 10.56
N PHE A 10 -7.61 -4.17 10.82
CA PHE A 10 -8.39 -3.37 9.89
C PHE A 10 -7.69 -2.07 9.52
N ALA A 11 -7.18 -1.33 10.52
CA ALA A 11 -6.42 -0.11 10.30
C ALA A 11 -5.13 -0.34 9.47
N ARG A 12 -4.46 -1.49 9.65
CA ARG A 12 -3.29 -1.85 8.82
C ARG A 12 -3.67 -2.10 7.37
N ILE A 13 -4.77 -2.84 7.12
CA ILE A 13 -5.27 -3.09 5.75
C ILE A 13 -5.62 -1.77 5.06
N LEU A 14 -6.30 -0.85 5.76
CA LEU A 14 -6.63 0.47 5.21
C LEU A 14 -5.39 1.28 4.85
N ARG A 15 -4.38 1.34 5.73
CA ARG A 15 -3.12 2.05 5.44
C ARG A 15 -2.35 1.43 4.29
N PHE A 16 -2.27 0.10 4.25
CA PHE A 16 -1.64 -0.63 3.15
C PHE A 16 -2.34 -0.33 1.81
N SER A 17 -3.67 -0.42 1.78
CA SER A 17 -4.46 -0.13 0.58
C SER A 17 -4.27 1.31 0.12
N LYS A 18 -4.26 2.28 1.05
CA LYS A 18 -3.99 3.69 0.74
C LYS A 18 -2.59 3.88 0.14
N ALA A 19 -1.57 3.25 0.73
CA ALA A 19 -0.19 3.35 0.26
C ALA A 19 0.00 2.77 -1.16
N TYR A 20 -0.61 1.61 -1.42
CA TYR A 20 -0.61 0.99 -2.75
C TYR A 20 -1.27 1.90 -3.79
N ARG A 21 -2.46 2.43 -3.50
CA ARG A 21 -3.18 3.37 -4.38
C ARG A 21 -2.38 4.63 -4.67
N LEU A 22 -1.79 5.22 -3.64
CA LEU A 22 -1.02 6.44 -3.78
C LEU A 22 0.21 6.21 -4.66
N HIS A 23 0.89 5.08 -4.51
CA HIS A 23 2.01 4.71 -5.38
C HIS A 23 1.56 4.50 -6.84
N GLU A 24 0.46 3.78 -7.07
CA GLU A 24 -0.08 3.59 -8.43
C GLU A 24 -0.48 4.91 -9.10
N ALA A 25 -1.07 5.84 -8.34
CA ALA A 25 -1.51 7.14 -8.81
C ALA A 25 -0.35 8.10 -9.07
N VAL A 26 0.68 8.07 -8.21
CA VAL A 26 1.83 8.99 -8.24
C VAL A 26 3.16 8.20 -8.18
N PRO A 27 3.58 7.53 -9.28
CA PRO A 27 4.73 6.61 -9.24
C PRO A 27 6.07 7.26 -8.91
N HIS A 28 6.19 8.57 -9.07
CA HIS A 28 7.43 9.31 -8.76
C HIS A 28 7.50 9.74 -7.28
N LEU A 29 6.46 9.49 -6.49
CA LEU A 29 6.46 9.80 -5.07
C LEU A 29 7.29 8.78 -4.31
N SER A 30 8.28 9.24 -3.54
CA SER A 30 9.15 8.32 -2.80
C SER A 30 8.39 7.54 -1.73
N TRP A 31 8.82 6.29 -1.49
CA TRP A 31 8.27 5.42 -0.47
C TRP A 31 8.26 6.03 0.94
N ILE A 32 9.24 6.88 1.27
CA ILE A 32 9.29 7.62 2.54
C ILE A 32 8.10 8.60 2.65
N LYS A 33 7.84 9.37 1.58
CA LYS A 33 6.69 10.29 1.55
C LYS A 33 5.37 9.52 1.61
N ILE A 34 5.25 8.44 0.85
CA ILE A 34 4.06 7.57 0.88
C ILE A 34 3.81 7.03 2.29
N ALA A 35 4.86 6.59 3.00
CA ALA A 35 4.75 6.12 4.37
C ALA A 35 4.16 7.21 5.29
N HIS A 36 4.70 8.42 5.24
CA HIS A 36 4.19 9.55 6.01
C HIS A 36 2.73 9.89 5.67
N GLU A 37 2.40 10.04 4.39
CA GLU A 37 1.04 10.36 3.92
C GLU A 37 -0.01 9.29 4.27
N CYS A 38 0.43 8.04 4.44
CA CYS A 38 -0.44 6.91 4.76
C CYS A 38 -0.48 6.59 6.27
N GLY A 39 0.11 7.42 7.12
CA GLY A 39 0.05 7.25 8.57
C GLY A 39 0.91 6.09 9.09
N TYR A 40 2.00 5.79 8.39
CA TYR A 40 3.07 4.95 8.92
C TYR A 40 4.02 5.79 9.78
N TYR A 41 4.58 5.14 10.80
CA TYR A 41 5.61 5.77 11.63
C TYR A 41 6.90 6.01 10.84
N ASP A 42 7.28 5.01 10.03
CA ASP A 42 8.44 5.05 9.14
C ASP A 42 8.24 4.10 7.95
N GLN A 43 9.20 4.11 7.02
CA GLN A 43 9.21 3.22 5.86
C GLN A 43 9.28 1.74 6.25
N MET A 44 9.91 1.37 7.36
CA MET A 44 10.06 -0.03 7.79
C MET A 44 8.73 -0.64 8.22
N HIS A 45 7.87 0.13 8.89
CA HIS A 45 6.51 -0.29 9.23
C HIS A 45 5.67 -0.52 7.98
N MET A 46 5.82 0.34 6.97
CA MET A 46 5.16 0.15 5.67
C MET A 46 5.66 -1.11 4.97
N ILE A 47 6.98 -1.34 4.90
CA ILE A 47 7.56 -2.55 4.28
C ILE A 47 7.04 -3.82 4.96
N ARG A 48 6.89 -3.83 6.30
CA ARG A 48 6.30 -4.96 7.04
C ARG A 48 4.87 -5.23 6.61
N ASP A 49 4.05 -4.19 6.45
CA ASP A 49 2.67 -4.36 5.99
C ASP A 49 2.60 -4.87 4.55
N PHE A 50 3.44 -4.37 3.65
CA PHE A 50 3.53 -4.89 2.28
C PHE A 50 3.92 -6.37 2.24
N LYS A 51 4.90 -6.79 3.05
CA LYS A 51 5.26 -8.21 3.16
C LYS A 51 4.11 -9.06 3.70
N VAL A 52 3.33 -8.53 4.65
CA VAL A 52 2.18 -9.24 5.24
C VAL A 52 1.01 -9.37 4.27
N PHE A 53 0.70 -8.31 3.50
CA PHE A 53 -0.51 -8.25 2.69
C PHE A 53 -0.30 -8.57 1.21
N ALA A 54 0.88 -8.30 0.67
CA ALA A 54 1.24 -8.56 -0.72
C ALA A 54 2.32 -9.64 -0.89
N GLY A 55 2.90 -10.14 0.21
CA GLY A 55 3.96 -11.15 0.19
C GLY A 55 5.34 -10.63 -0.21
N VAL A 56 5.45 -9.39 -0.68
CA VAL A 56 6.68 -8.79 -1.23
C VAL A 56 6.91 -7.38 -0.69
N SER A 57 8.11 -6.82 -0.89
CA SER A 57 8.39 -5.43 -0.53
C SER A 57 7.77 -4.45 -1.54
N PRO A 58 7.55 -3.18 -1.13
CA PRO A 58 7.03 -2.13 -2.03
C PRO A 58 7.86 -1.96 -3.31
N SER A 59 9.19 -2.10 -3.22
CA SER A 59 10.11 -2.01 -4.36
C SER A 59 9.88 -3.08 -5.44
N ILE A 60 9.46 -4.30 -5.05
CA ILE A 60 9.15 -5.36 -6.03
C ILE A 60 7.85 -5.01 -6.75
N ILE A 61 6.86 -4.51 -6.01
CA ILE A 61 5.59 -4.04 -6.58
C ILE A 61 5.82 -2.88 -7.54
N GLU A 62 6.72 -1.95 -7.21
CA GLU A 62 7.11 -0.85 -8.10
C GLU A 62 7.64 -1.36 -9.44
N GLN A 63 8.54 -2.34 -9.42
CA GLN A 63 9.05 -2.98 -10.64
C GLN A 63 7.93 -3.66 -11.45
N GLN A 64 6.99 -4.31 -10.77
CA GLN A 64 5.83 -4.93 -11.43
C GLN A 64 4.89 -3.89 -12.04
N LEU A 65 4.64 -2.77 -11.36
CA LEU A 65 3.79 -1.68 -11.88
C LEU A 65 4.40 -0.96 -13.07
N LEU A 66 5.74 -0.94 -13.19
CA LEU A 66 6.44 -0.40 -14.35
C LEU A 66 6.28 -1.30 -15.59
N SER A 67 6.18 -2.61 -15.41
CA SER A 67 6.04 -3.58 -16.50
C SER A 67 4.58 -3.93 -16.84
N THR A 68 3.62 -3.55 -15.99
CA THR A 68 2.20 -3.87 -16.20
C THR A 68 1.51 -2.79 -17.05
N PRO A 69 0.90 -3.14 -18.21
CA PRO A 69 0.26 -2.17 -19.09
C PRO A 69 -1.07 -1.60 -18.56
N LEU A 70 -1.66 -2.22 -17.53
CA LEU A 70 -2.94 -1.82 -16.92
C LEU A 70 -2.79 -1.63 -15.40
N ARG A 71 -3.13 -0.45 -14.88
CA ARG A 71 -3.05 -0.13 -13.45
C ARG A 71 -4.40 -0.35 -12.79
N MET A 72 -4.52 -1.43 -12.01
CA MET A 72 -5.80 -1.93 -11.51
C MET A 72 -6.64 -0.88 -10.76
N GLN A 73 -6.02 0.05 -10.02
CA GLN A 73 -6.78 1.04 -9.22
C GLN A 73 -6.77 2.46 -9.80
N LYS A 74 -6.02 2.73 -10.87
CA LYS A 74 -6.11 4.03 -11.58
C LYS A 74 -7.42 4.15 -12.36
N ASP A 75 -7.92 3.01 -12.84
CA ASP A 75 -9.12 2.96 -13.69
C ASP A 75 -10.41 2.82 -12.87
N LEU A 76 -10.31 2.40 -11.60
CA LEU A 76 -11.42 2.35 -10.65
C LEU A 76 -11.57 3.71 -9.95
N ARG A 77 -12.13 4.70 -10.67
CA ARG A 77 -12.57 5.96 -10.06
C ARG A 77 -13.86 5.70 -9.26
N TYR A 78 -13.74 5.65 -7.93
CA TYR A 78 -14.86 5.80 -7.00
C TYR A 78 -14.72 7.12 -6.26
#